data_AF-A0A4Q1QW10-F1
#
_entry.id   AF-A0A4Q1QW10-F1
#
_cell.length_a   1.000
_cell.length_b   1.000
_cell.length_c   1.000
_cell.angle_alpha   90.00
_cell.angle_beta   90.00
_cell.angle_gamma   90.00
#
_symmetry.space_group_name_H-M   'P 1'
#
loop_
_entity.id
_entity.type
_entity.pdbx_description
1 polymer ?
#
loop_
_entity_poly.entity_id
_entity_poly.type
_entity_poly.pdbx_seq_one_letter_code
_entity_poly.pdbx_strand_id
1 'polypeptide(L)'
;MQFLQKWFKHSKKEKLKESSPLSTEIEPSENWEKIPAYIPADKSDYKKVTLITSAIAAGDRPNSQFKVKRILKRNPEAITVSLIASSIAAGVYPESQFRVTSIYCKR
;
A
#
# COMPACT_ATOMS: atom_id res chain seq x y z
N MET A 1 10.93 31.83 -8.78
CA MET A 1 10.73 30.50 -8.18
C MET A 1 11.84 29.54 -8.65
N GLN A 2 12.94 29.41 -7.89
CA GLN A 2 14.10 28.56 -8.25
C GLN A 2 14.51 27.59 -7.11
N PHE A 3 13.60 27.27 -6.18
CA PHE A 3 13.95 26.53 -4.96
C PHE A 3 14.03 25.01 -5.13
N LEU A 4 13.53 24.42 -6.22
CA LEU A 4 13.52 22.95 -6.39
C LEU A 4 14.71 22.35 -7.16
N GLN A 5 15.58 23.15 -7.80
CA GLN A 5 16.68 22.62 -8.62
C GLN A 5 17.92 22.19 -7.80
N LYS A 6 17.97 22.55 -6.51
CA LYS A 6 19.16 22.35 -5.66
C LYS A 6 19.18 21.04 -4.87
N TRP A 7 18.15 20.20 -5.01
CA TRP A 7 18.01 18.92 -4.29
C TRP A 7 18.30 17.68 -5.15
N PHE A 8 18.81 17.85 -6.37
CA PHE A 8 19.12 16.75 -7.29
C PHE A 8 20.55 16.77 -7.84
N LYS A 9 21.49 17.43 -7.15
CA LYS A 9 22.90 17.40 -7.55
C LYS A 9 23.84 17.38 -6.34
N HIS A 10 24.16 16.17 -5.88
CA HIS A 10 25.52 15.65 -5.61
C HIS A 10 25.50 14.50 -4.59
N SER A 11 25.64 13.28 -5.09
CA SER A 11 26.60 12.30 -4.53
C SER A 11 26.76 11.17 -5.53
N LYS A 12 27.96 11.08 -6.14
CA LYS A 12 28.36 10.00 -7.03
C LYS A 12 29.51 9.24 -6.37
N LYS A 13 29.29 7.93 -6.21
CA LYS A 13 30.24 6.83 -5.93
C LYS A 13 30.52 6.48 -4.46
N GLU A 14 29.78 5.48 -3.98
CA GLU A 14 30.37 4.19 -3.63
C GLU A 14 29.62 3.09 -4.39
N LYS A 15 30.36 2.18 -5.05
CA LYS A 15 29.81 1.03 -5.78
C LYS A 15 29.32 0.00 -4.75
N LEU A 16 28.04 0.07 -4.39
CA LEU A 16 27.33 -1.08 -3.83
C LEU A 16 26.88 -1.97 -5.00
N LYS A 17 27.18 -3.27 -4.87
CA LYS A 17 26.76 -4.32 -5.81
C LYS A 17 25.31 -4.12 -6.19
N GLU A 18 25.10 -4.01 -7.49
CA GLU A 18 23.81 -3.97 -8.16
C GLU A 18 23.07 -5.28 -7.84
N SER A 19 22.26 -5.28 -6.77
CA SER A 19 21.14 -6.19 -6.70
C SER A 19 20.12 -5.62 -7.68
N SER A 20 20.04 -6.24 -8.86
CA SER A 20 18.90 -6.08 -9.75
C SER A 20 17.61 -6.07 -8.92
N PRO A 21 16.59 -5.26 -9.26
CA PRO A 21 15.28 -5.50 -8.72
C PRO A 21 14.89 -6.87 -9.25
N LEU A 22 15.03 -7.89 -8.41
CA LEU A 22 14.47 -9.20 -8.66
C LEU A 22 12.95 -9.01 -8.53
N SER A 23 12.34 -8.40 -9.55
CA SER A 23 10.93 -8.54 -9.85
C SER A 23 10.73 -9.96 -10.39
N THR A 24 11.08 -10.96 -9.59
CA THR A 24 10.47 -12.27 -9.72
C THR A 24 9.05 -12.05 -9.23
N GLU A 25 8.15 -11.76 -10.17
CA GLU A 25 6.78 -12.22 -10.02
C GLU A 25 6.91 -13.72 -9.76
N ILE A 26 6.81 -14.10 -8.50
CA ILE A 26 6.69 -15.50 -8.12
C ILE A 26 5.36 -15.90 -8.75
N GLU A 27 5.44 -16.57 -9.90
CA GLU A 27 4.30 -17.23 -10.52
C GLU A 27 3.72 -18.13 -9.44
N PRO A 28 2.54 -17.79 -8.88
CA PRO A 28 1.94 -18.61 -7.84
C PRO A 28 1.73 -19.99 -8.46
N SER A 29 2.28 -21.03 -7.83
CA SER A 29 2.00 -22.40 -8.26
C SER A 29 0.49 -22.64 -8.21
N GLU A 30 0.00 -23.62 -8.98
CA GLU A 30 -1.43 -23.80 -9.33
C GLU A 30 -2.45 -23.75 -8.17
N ASN A 31 -2.02 -23.86 -6.91
CA ASN A 31 -2.87 -23.83 -5.71
C ASN A 31 -2.76 -22.58 -4.81
N TRP A 32 -1.97 -21.56 -5.18
CA TRP A 32 -1.82 -20.35 -4.35
C TRP A 32 -2.65 -19.19 -4.89
N GLU A 33 -3.59 -18.70 -4.09
CA GLU A 33 -4.40 -17.54 -4.42
C GLU A 33 -3.91 -16.28 -3.71
N LYS A 34 -3.88 -15.15 -4.42
CA LYS A 34 -3.44 -13.88 -3.85
C LYS A 34 -4.49 -13.32 -2.89
N ILE A 35 -4.08 -13.01 -1.66
CA ILE A 35 -4.92 -12.33 -0.68
C ILE A 35 -4.96 -10.84 -1.03
N PRO A 36 -6.15 -10.25 -1.27
CA PRO A 36 -6.24 -8.84 -1.63
C PRO A 36 -5.93 -7.95 -0.44
N ALA A 37 -5.22 -6.85 -0.68
CA ALA A 37 -4.91 -5.85 0.34
C ALA A 37 -6.16 -5.13 0.87
N TYR A 38 -7.22 -5.07 0.07
CA TYR A 38 -8.48 -4.41 0.41
C TYR A 38 -9.66 -5.29 0.02
N ILE A 39 -10.69 -5.27 0.84
CA ILE A 39 -11.96 -5.97 0.61
C ILE A 39 -13.11 -4.95 0.62
N PRO A 40 -14.28 -5.29 0.04
CA PRO A 40 -15.46 -4.45 0.16
C PRO A 40 -15.75 -4.07 1.62
N ALA A 41 -16.03 -2.79 1.85
CA ALA A 41 -16.43 -2.32 3.18
C ALA A 41 -17.85 -2.80 3.51
N ASP A 42 -18.21 -2.73 4.79
CA ASP A 42 -19.57 -3.03 5.22
C ASP A 42 -20.52 -1.93 4.70
N LYS A 43 -21.75 -2.32 4.32
CA LYS A 43 -22.75 -1.37 3.82
C LYS A 43 -23.16 -0.34 4.88
N SER A 44 -23.08 -0.69 6.16
CA SER A 44 -23.34 0.23 7.27
C SER A 44 -22.40 1.45 7.26
N ASP A 45 -21.17 1.28 6.79
CA ASP A 45 -20.18 2.37 6.70
C ASP A 45 -20.43 3.32 5.52
N TYR A 46 -21.20 2.90 4.52
CA TYR A 46 -21.27 3.58 3.22
C TYR A 46 -21.77 5.01 3.35
N LYS A 47 -22.84 5.24 4.14
CA LYS A 47 -23.41 6.57 4.32
C LYS A 47 -22.41 7.53 4.94
N LYS A 48 -21.73 7.08 6.01
CA LYS A 48 -20.77 7.90 6.76
C LYS A 48 -19.55 8.24 5.90
N VAL A 49 -18.94 7.23 5.29
CA VAL A 49 -17.74 7.42 4.46
C VAL A 49 -18.04 8.26 3.23
N THR A 50 -19.20 8.05 2.58
CA THR A 50 -19.61 8.84 1.41
C THR A 50 -19.78 10.31 1.78
N LEU A 51 -20.49 10.60 2.88
CA LEU A 51 -20.72 11.97 3.32
C LEU A 51 -19.40 12.71 3.61
N ILE A 52 -18.53 12.09 4.41
CA ILE A 52 -17.23 12.67 4.78
C ILE A 52 -16.36 12.88 3.53
N THR A 53 -16.27 11.85 2.68
CA THR A 53 -15.44 11.93 1.46
C THR A 53 -15.95 13.01 0.51
N SER A 54 -17.27 13.12 0.32
CA SER A 54 -17.85 14.16 -0.53
C SER A 54 -17.62 15.56 0.04
N ALA A 55 -17.71 15.76 1.35
CA ALA A 55 -17.42 17.04 1.99
C ALA A 55 -15.94 17.44 1.83
N ILE A 56 -15.02 16.49 2.04
CA ILE A 56 -13.57 16.72 1.84
C ILE A 56 -13.29 17.02 0.37
N ALA A 57 -13.88 16.26 -0.55
CA ALA A 57 -13.67 16.41 -1.99
C ALA A 57 -14.24 17.75 -2.51
N ALA A 58 -15.38 18.20 -1.97
CA ALA A 58 -15.96 19.49 -2.32
C ALA A 58 -15.05 20.65 -1.92
N GLY A 59 -14.48 20.62 -0.70
CA GLY A 59 -13.67 21.72 -0.18
C GLY A 59 -14.37 23.07 -0.37
N ASP A 60 -13.68 24.02 -0.99
CA ASP A 60 -14.22 25.37 -1.26
C ASP A 60 -15.10 25.44 -2.54
N ARG A 61 -15.48 24.30 -3.13
CA ARG A 61 -16.31 24.22 -4.35
C ARG A 61 -17.69 23.65 -4.01
N PRO A 62 -18.60 24.42 -3.38
CA PRO A 62 -19.88 23.92 -2.87
C PRO A 62 -20.83 23.40 -3.95
N ASN A 63 -20.66 23.85 -5.20
CA ASN A 63 -21.49 23.44 -6.34
C ASN A 63 -20.97 22.19 -7.07
N SER A 64 -19.87 21.58 -6.61
CA SER A 64 -19.32 20.36 -7.20
C SER A 64 -20.14 19.12 -6.81
N GLN A 65 -20.14 18.10 -7.67
CA GLN A 65 -20.87 16.85 -7.44
C GLN A 65 -19.92 15.65 -7.58
N PHE A 66 -20.01 14.72 -6.63
CA PHE A 66 -19.18 13.52 -6.61
C PHE A 66 -20.03 12.26 -6.51
N LYS A 67 -19.59 11.21 -7.19
CA LYS A 67 -20.19 9.86 -7.10
C LYS A 67 -19.13 8.88 -6.61
N VAL A 68 -19.30 8.38 -5.39
CA VAL A 68 -18.45 7.33 -4.84
C VAL A 68 -18.73 6.03 -5.58
N LYS A 69 -17.72 5.50 -6.27
CA LYS A 69 -17.85 4.27 -7.08
C LYS A 69 -17.68 3.01 -6.25
N ARG A 70 -16.74 3.01 -5.31
CA ARG A 70 -16.37 1.85 -4.48
C ARG A 70 -15.87 2.33 -3.12
N ILE A 71 -16.23 1.59 -2.08
CA ILE A 71 -15.70 1.77 -0.72
C ILE A 71 -15.06 0.46 -0.31
N LEU A 72 -13.77 0.51 0.01
CA LEU A 72 -12.98 -0.64 0.40
C LEU A 72 -12.40 -0.41 1.79
N LYS A 73 -12.31 -1.48 2.58
CA LYS A 73 -11.58 -1.49 3.85
C LYS A 73 -10.35 -2.37 3.73
N ARG A 74 -9.34 -2.11 4.56
CA ARG A 74 -8.16 -2.99 4.61
C ARG A 74 -8.60 -4.40 4.97
N ASN A 75 -8.05 -5.38 4.27
CA ASN A 75 -8.29 -6.77 4.58
C ASN A 75 -7.65 -7.11 5.95
N PRO A 76 -8.42 -7.52 6.97
CA PRO A 76 -7.87 -7.84 8.28
C PRO A 76 -6.84 -8.98 8.22
N GLU A 77 -7.05 -9.98 7.36
CA GLU A 77 -6.10 -11.06 7.15
C GLU A 77 -4.75 -10.53 6.62
N ALA A 78 -4.81 -9.66 5.60
CA ALA A 78 -3.61 -9.06 5.04
C ALA A 78 -2.86 -8.19 6.07
N ILE A 79 -3.58 -7.50 6.97
CA ILE A 79 -2.96 -6.74 8.07
C ILE A 79 -2.23 -7.69 9.02
N THR A 80 -2.92 -8.70 9.53
CA THR A 80 -2.39 -9.64 10.51
C THR A 80 -1.15 -10.35 9.98
N VAL A 81 -1.22 -10.94 8.79
CA VAL A 81 -0.10 -11.65 8.19
C VAL A 81 1.06 -10.69 7.89
N SER A 82 0.77 -9.46 7.42
CA SER A 82 1.83 -8.47 7.19
C SER A 82 2.56 -8.12 8.48
N LEU A 83 1.84 -7.91 9.58
CA LEU A 83 2.41 -7.60 10.88
C LEU A 83 3.29 -8.74 11.38
N ILE A 84 2.80 -9.97 11.35
CA ILE A 84 3.56 -11.15 11.79
C ILE A 84 4.84 -11.30 10.97
N ALA A 85 4.75 -11.26 9.64
CA ALA A 85 5.91 -11.41 8.77
C ALA A 85 6.95 -10.31 8.99
N SER A 86 6.52 -9.04 9.05
CA SER A 86 7.41 -7.91 9.31
C SER A 86 8.05 -8.00 10.71
N SER A 87 7.32 -8.42 11.74
CA SER A 87 7.86 -8.59 13.10
C SER A 87 8.90 -9.69 13.17
N ILE A 88 8.67 -10.83 12.51
CA ILE A 88 9.66 -11.92 12.43
C ILE A 88 10.92 -11.43 11.70
N ALA A 89 10.75 -10.76 10.56
CA ALA A 89 11.87 -10.23 9.78
C ALA A 89 12.67 -9.19 10.57
N ALA A 90 12.01 -8.29 11.30
CA ALA A 90 12.66 -7.32 12.17
C ALA A 90 13.41 -7.97 13.34
N GLY A 91 12.96 -9.12 13.84
CA GLY A 91 13.68 -9.89 14.86
C GLY A 91 15.02 -10.45 14.35
N VAL A 92 15.11 -10.78 13.06
CA VAL A 92 16.34 -11.29 12.42
C VAL A 92 17.24 -10.14 11.95
N TYR A 93 16.64 -9.04 11.49
CA TYR A 93 17.33 -7.87 10.97
C TYR A 93 16.83 -6.59 11.66
N PRO A 94 17.32 -6.27 12.87
CA PRO A 94 16.77 -5.19 13.71
C PRO A 94 16.89 -3.79 13.11
N GLU A 95 17.96 -3.54 12.36
CA GLU A 95 18.23 -2.24 11.72
C GLU A 95 17.57 -2.09 10.34
N SER A 96 16.70 -3.04 9.95
CA SER A 96 16.05 -3.07 8.64
C SER A 96 14.57 -2.70 8.72
N GLN A 97 14.06 -2.13 7.62
CA GLN A 97 12.64 -1.86 7.43
C GLN A 97 12.07 -2.79 6.36
N PHE A 98 11.00 -3.50 6.69
CA PHE A 98 10.37 -4.46 5.80
C PHE A 98 9.00 -3.98 5.33
N ARG A 99 8.74 -4.14 4.04
CA ARG A 99 7.42 -3.91 3.42
C ARG A 99 6.95 -5.20 2.77
N VAL A 100 5.83 -5.73 3.25
CA VAL A 100 5.16 -6.86 2.59
C VAL A 100 4.48 -6.36 1.31
N THR A 101 4.83 -6.96 0.18
CA THR A 101 4.34 -6.57 -1.15
C THR A 101 3.17 -7.43 -1.62
N SER A 102 3.18 -8.72 -1.29
CA SER A 102 2.16 -9.69 -1.66
C SER A 102 2.02 -10.78 -0.59
N ILE A 103 0.80 -11.29 -0.44
CA ILE A 103 0.47 -12.40 0.43
C ILE A 103 -0.37 -13.37 -0.39
N TYR A 104 -0.09 -14.66 -0.27
CA TYR A 104 -0.81 -15.73 -0.93
C TYR A 104 -1.29 -16.73 0.11
N CYS A 105 -2.44 -17.33 -0.13
CA CYS A 105 -3.00 -18.41 0.67
C CYS A 105 -3.16 -19.65 -0.20
N LYS A 106 -2.86 -20.81 0.36
CA LYS A 106 -3.12 -22.09 -0.30
C LYS A 106 -4.58 -22.48 -0.06
N ARG A 107 -5.32 -22.74 -1.14
CA ARG A 107 -6.66 -23.32 -1.05
C ARG A 107 -6.64 -24.82 -1.33
#